data_AF-F2SHA8-F1
#
_entry.id   AF-F2SHA8-F1
#
_cell.length_a   1.000
_cell.length_b   1.000
_cell.length_c   1.000
_cell.angle_alpha   90.00
_cell.angle_beta   90.00
_cell.angle_gamma   90.00
#
_symmetry.space_group_name_H-M   'P 1'
#
loop_
_entity.id
_entity.type
_entity.pdbx_description
1 polymer ?
#
loop_
_entity_poly.entity_id
_entity_poly.type
_entity_poly.pdbx_seq_one_letter_code
_entity_poly.pdbx_strand_id
1 'polypeptide(L)' 'MPENSSSSNGGYTYKSSGTNSQGNHYCARDYGSSAANSNSYHYSNINGSYYYSNANGSTYYNNGRGGSTYTPPSGKK' A
#
# COMPACT_ATOMS: atom_id res chain seq x y z
N MET A 1 9.66 24.92 -3.15
CA MET A 1 8.52 24.34 -2.40
C MET A 1 9.12 23.35 -1.41
N PRO A 2 9.25 23.66 -0.11
CA PRO A 2 9.89 22.73 0.82
C PRO A 2 8.98 21.54 1.06
N GLU A 3 9.61 20.38 0.95
CA GLU A 3 9.06 19.03 1.02
C GLU A 3 8.77 18.59 2.45
N ASN A 4 8.02 17.49 2.52
CA ASN A 4 8.15 16.50 3.58
C ASN A 4 7.38 16.77 4.87
N SER A 5 6.05 16.79 4.76
CA SER A 5 5.19 16.34 5.85
C SER A 5 5.32 14.82 6.01
N SER A 6 6.45 14.38 6.59
CA SER A 6 6.61 13.06 7.17
C SER A 6 5.67 12.93 8.36
N SER A 7 4.38 12.74 8.07
CA SER A 7 3.38 12.34 9.07
C SER A 7 3.66 10.90 9.44
N SER A 8 4.62 10.72 10.33
CA SER A 8 4.98 9.46 10.99
C SER A 8 3.88 9.10 12.00
N ASN A 9 2.62 9.00 11.57
CA ASN A 9 1.47 8.74 12.44
C ASN A 9 1.08 7.26 12.49
N GLY A 10 2.02 6.34 12.27
CA GLY A 10 1.69 4.93 12.43
C GLY A 10 2.82 3.95 12.16
N GLY A 11 3.93 4.00 12.88
CA GLY A 11 4.87 2.87 12.94
C GLY A 11 5.48 2.37 11.61
N TYR A 12 5.32 3.12 10.51
CA TYR A 12 5.91 2.80 9.22
C TYR A 12 6.71 3.99 8.68
N THR A 13 7.74 3.68 7.90
CA THR A 13 8.50 4.65 7.13
C THR A 13 8.09 4.55 5.65
N TYR A 14 8.12 5.66 4.93
CA TYR A 14 7.87 5.64 3.48
C TYR A 14 9.15 5.24 2.78
N LYS A 15 9.17 4.08 2.10
CA LYS A 15 10.35 3.66 1.31
C LYS A 15 10.45 4.43 0.01
N SER A 16 9.32 4.56 -0.67
CA SER A 16 9.24 5.18 -1.98
C SER A 16 7.80 5.54 -2.26
N SER A 17 7.58 6.66 -2.93
CA SER A 17 6.28 6.97 -3.50
C SER A 17 6.46 7.67 -4.82
N GLY A 18 5.47 7.56 -5.69
CA GLY A 18 5.50 8.20 -6.99
C GLY A 18 4.14 8.21 -7.63
N THR A 19 4.05 8.98 -8.71
CA THR A 19 2.87 9.03 -9.57
C THR A 19 3.37 8.87 -10.99
N ASN A 20 2.82 7.92 -11.73
CA ASN A 20 3.19 7.71 -13.13
C ASN A 20 2.45 8.71 -14.04
N SER A 21 2.86 8.80 -15.30
CA SER A 21 2.25 9.73 -16.28
C SER A 21 0.76 9.45 -16.57
N GLN A 22 0.25 8.28 -16.17
CA GLN A 22 -1.16 7.92 -16.29
C GLN A 22 -1.98 8.37 -15.07
N GLY A 23 -1.34 8.98 -14.07
CA GLY A 23 -1.98 9.42 -12.82
C GLY A 23 -2.13 8.29 -11.79
N ASN A 24 -1.53 7.12 -12.01
CA ASN A 24 -1.52 6.06 -10.99
C ASN A 24 -0.49 6.39 -9.93
N HIS A 25 -0.90 6.32 -8.67
CA HIS A 25 -0.10 6.64 -7.51
C HIS A 25 0.35 5.36 -6.81
N TYR A 26 1.60 5.30 -6.39
CA TYR A 26 2.14 4.21 -5.60
C TYR A 26 2.89 4.73 -4.38
N CYS A 27 2.72 4.07 -3.25
CA CYS A 27 3.42 4.31 -2.00
C CYS A 27 3.88 2.99 -1.40
N ALA A 28 5.19 2.73 -1.44
CA ALA A 28 5.82 1.68 -0.65
C ALA A 28 6.07 2.16 0.78
N ARG A 29 5.71 1.33 1.75
CA ARG A 29 5.80 1.57 3.19
C ARG A 29 6.59 0.44 3.85
N ASP A 30 7.49 0.79 4.75
CA ASP A 30 8.25 -0.16 5.57
C ASP A 30 7.75 -0.09 7.01
N TYR A 31 7.15 -1.17 7.49
CA TYR A 31 6.73 -1.31 8.89
C TYR A 31 7.85 -1.90 9.76
N GLY A 32 9.04 -2.10 9.20
CA GLY A 32 10.22 -2.65 9.87
C GLY A 32 10.28 -4.17 9.84
N SER A 33 11.35 -4.71 10.43
CA SER A 33 11.66 -6.14 10.49
C SER A 33 10.64 -6.97 11.30
N SER A 34 9.79 -6.32 12.09
CA SER A 34 8.71 -6.98 12.84
C SER A 34 7.44 -7.22 12.02
N ALA A 35 7.37 -6.67 10.80
CA ALA A 35 6.25 -6.90 9.90
C ALA A 35 6.36 -8.29 9.25
N ALA A 36 5.27 -9.05 9.22
CA ALA A 36 5.18 -10.30 8.47
C ALA A 36 5.39 -10.09 6.96
N ASN A 37 5.13 -8.87 6.48
CA ASN A 37 5.38 -8.42 5.13
C ASN A 37 6.13 -7.10 5.12
N SER A 38 7.44 -7.17 4.83
CA SER A 38 8.32 -6.01 4.68
C SER A 38 8.04 -5.20 3.41
N ASN A 39 7.21 -5.71 2.49
CA ASN A 39 6.79 -5.06 1.26
C ASN A 39 5.33 -4.61 1.37
N SER A 40 5.05 -3.79 2.38
CA SER A 40 3.77 -3.11 2.45
C SER A 40 3.73 -1.99 1.42
N TYR A 41 2.63 -1.87 0.68
CA TYR A 41 2.48 -0.81 -0.30
C TYR A 41 1.02 -0.51 -0.58
N HIS A 42 0.78 0.70 -1.04
CA HIS A 42 -0.51 1.16 -1.51
C HIS A 42 -0.36 1.57 -2.97
N TYR A 43 -1.25 1.10 -3.81
CA TYR A 43 -1.28 1.41 -5.23
C TYR A 43 -2.68 1.88 -5.60
N SER A 44 -2.81 3.04 -6.19
CA SER A 44 -4.10 3.64 -6.57
C SER A 44 -4.05 3.97 -8.04
N ASN A 45 -5.03 3.49 -8.79
CA ASN A 45 -5.19 3.82 -10.19
C ASN A 45 -6.20 4.96 -10.34
N ILE A 46 -6.03 5.73 -11.41
CA ILE A 46 -6.95 6.82 -11.73
C ILE A 46 -8.38 6.34 -12.05
N ASN A 47 -8.51 5.08 -12.49
CA ASN A 47 -9.80 4.44 -12.73
C ASN A 47 -10.57 4.09 -11.43
N GLY A 48 -10.05 4.46 -10.26
CA GLY A 48 -10.65 4.21 -8.95
C GLY A 48 -10.31 2.84 -8.36
N SER A 49 -9.66 1.94 -9.11
CA SER A 49 -9.14 0.70 -8.55
C SER A 49 -7.93 0.97 -7.66
N TYR A 50 -7.81 0.23 -6.57
CA TYR A 50 -6.67 0.37 -5.66
C TYR A 50 -6.29 -0.97 -5.04
N TYR A 51 -5.06 -1.04 -4.57
CA TYR A 51 -4.47 -2.22 -3.99
C TYR A 51 -3.71 -1.85 -2.72
N TYR A 52 -3.95 -2.61 -1.67
CA TYR A 52 -3.23 -2.55 -0.40
C TYR A 52 -2.51 -3.85 -0.17
N SER A 53 -1.21 -3.75 0.09
CA SER A 53 -0.37 -4.79 0.68
C SER A 53 -0.08 -4.38 2.11
N ASN A 54 -0.61 -5.13 3.07
CA ASN A 54 -0.50 -4.83 4.49
C ASN A 54 0.71 -5.52 5.12
N ALA A 55 1.19 -4.95 6.22
CA ALA A 55 2.33 -5.44 7.00
C ALA A 55 2.09 -6.82 7.63
N ASN A 56 0.83 -7.18 7.85
CA ASN A 56 0.44 -8.51 8.32
C ASN A 56 0.49 -9.57 7.20
N GLY A 57 0.78 -9.19 5.95
CA GLY A 57 0.81 -10.05 4.78
C GLY A 57 -0.54 -10.22 4.07
N SER A 58 -1.62 -9.63 4.59
CA SER A 58 -2.90 -9.59 3.89
C SER A 58 -2.85 -8.59 2.75
N THR A 59 -3.61 -8.85 1.71
CA THR A 59 -3.76 -7.93 0.59
C THR A 59 -5.22 -7.64 0.34
N TYR A 60 -5.50 -6.43 -0.11
CA TYR A 60 -6.85 -6.00 -0.43
C TYR A 60 -6.81 -5.30 -1.79
N TYR A 61 -7.61 -5.81 -2.72
CA TYR A 61 -7.71 -5.28 -4.06
C TYR A 61 -9.15 -4.80 -4.30
N ASN A 62 -9.31 -3.57 -4.75
CA ASN A 62 -10.59 -3.03 -5.20
C ASN A 62 -10.47 -2.73 -6.69
N ASN A 63 -11.45 -3.18 -7.47
CA ASN A 63 -11.47 -3.01 -8.92
C ASN A 63 -12.03 -1.65 -9.38
N GLY A 64 -12.41 -0.75 -8.45
CA GLY A 64 -12.98 0.57 -8.75
C GLY A 64 -14.42 0.51 -9.30
N ARG A 65 -15.01 -0.67 -9.41
CA ARG A 65 -16.32 -0.94 -10.02
C ARG A 65 -17.31 -1.54 -9.01
N GLY A 66 -17.02 -1.40 -7.72
CA GLY A 66 -17.81 -1.96 -6.62
C GLY A 66 -17.42 -3.38 -6.20
N GLY A 67 -16.40 -3.97 -6.80
CA GLY A 67 -15.88 -5.28 -6.41
C GLY A 67 -14.56 -5.17 -5.64
N SER A 68 -14.47 -5.83 -4.50
CA SER A 68 -13.23 -5.93 -3.73
C SER A 68 -12.90 -7.35 -3.34
N THR A 69 -11.63 -7.71 -3.48
CA THR A 69 -11.06 -8.99 -3.07
C THR A 69 -10.16 -8.77 -1.87
N TYR A 70 -10.51 -9.37 -0.75
CA TYR A 70 -9.63 -9.46 0.41
C TYR A 70 -8.93 -10.82 0.40
N THR A 71 -7.61 -10.80 0.41
CA THR A 71 -6.77 -11.99 0.49
C THR A 71 -6.07 -12.00 1.85
N PRO A 72 -6.36 -12.96 2.73
CA PRO A 72 -5.68 -13.07 4.00
C PRO A 72 -4.17 -13.38 3.79
N PRO A 73 -3.32 -13.10 4.79
CA PRO A 73 -1.91 -13.47 4.72
C PRO A 73 -1.78 -14.97 4.52
N SER A 74 -0.88 -15.41 3.64
CA SER A 74 -0.64 -16.84 3.43
C SER A 74 -0.03 -17.43 4.72
N GLY A 75 -0.89 -18.05 5.53
CA GLY A 75 -0.55 -18.52 6.88
C GLY A 75 -1.63 -19.35 7.57
N LYS A 76 -2.62 -19.88 6.84
CA LYS A 76 -3.46 -21.01 7.29
C LYS A 76 -3.79 -21.95 6.13
N LYS A 77 -2.98 -22.99 5.97
CA LYS A 77 -3.46 -24.33 5.63
C LYS A 77 -3.10 -25.24 6.78
#